data_AF-A0A0B1TAL5-F1
#
_entry.id   AF-A0A0B1TAL5-F1
#
_cell.length_a   1.000
_cell.length_b   1.000
_cell.length_c   1.000
_cell.angle_alpha   90.00
_cell.angle_beta   90.00
_cell.angle_gamma   90.00
#
_symmetry.space_group_name_H-M   'P 1'
#
loop_
_entity.id
_entity.type
_entity.pdbx_description
1 polymer ?
#
loop_
_entity_poly.entity_id
_entity_poly.type
_entity_poly.pdbx_seq_one_letter_code
_entity_poly.pdbx_strand_id
1 'polypeptide(L)'
;MPTDSKKLDCASTPYQQATDKCAIPIKHETRVPASFREYPDWSVGDNYLDFGGAEVKQGLFNGRVASGTPLVWSTDDRSQPAYQPYNKYGPGYWLVELSMDCSRTEDGWFEVKGFLAPSSGWERSVSQGYCRGIGISAPFQSTYHIAKCGAVNVFLWGSNDCFIDTL
;
A
#
# COMPACT_ATOMS: atom_id res chain seq x y z
N MET A 1 -26.11 -7.82 19.70
CA MET A 1 -26.47 -6.49 19.17
C MET A 1 -25.46 -6.19 18.07
N PRO A 2 -25.84 -6.18 16.78
CA PRO A 2 -24.91 -5.74 15.74
C PRO A 2 -24.99 -4.21 15.69
N THR A 3 -23.94 -3.55 16.16
CA THR A 3 -23.74 -2.13 15.88
C THR A 3 -23.34 -2.01 14.42
N ASP A 4 -24.23 -1.46 13.63
CA ASP A 4 -24.02 -1.08 12.23
C ASP A 4 -22.94 0.01 12.20
N SER A 5 -21.66 -0.38 12.12
CA SER A 5 -20.55 0.53 11.92
C SER A 5 -20.66 1.10 10.51
N LYS A 6 -21.24 2.30 10.42
CA LYS A 6 -21.31 3.06 9.18
C LYS A 6 -19.88 3.25 8.66
N LYS A 7 -19.52 2.53 7.60
CA LYS A 7 -18.22 2.64 6.91
C LYS A 7 -17.94 4.12 6.66
N LEU A 8 -16.81 4.62 7.16
CA LEU A 8 -16.37 5.99 6.91
C LEU A 8 -16.10 6.11 5.40
N ASP A 9 -16.76 7.06 4.73
CA ASP A 9 -16.56 7.28 3.31
C ASP A 9 -15.26 8.06 3.10
N CYS A 10 -14.22 7.32 2.74
CA CYS A 10 -12.85 7.81 2.59
C CYS A 10 -12.60 8.26 1.15
N ALA A 11 -13.01 9.48 0.84
CA ALA A 11 -12.67 10.15 -0.43
C ALA A 11 -11.79 11.37 -0.13
N SER A 12 -10.48 11.16 -0.02
CA SER A 12 -9.53 12.28 0.11
C SER A 12 -9.23 12.91 -1.24
N THR A 13 -9.03 14.23 -1.23
CA THR A 13 -8.43 14.94 -2.36
C THR A 13 -6.94 15.17 -2.06
N PRO A 14 -6.09 15.33 -3.09
CA PRO A 14 -4.67 15.60 -2.88
C PRO A 14 -4.46 16.76 -1.90
N TYR A 15 -3.36 16.71 -1.15
CA TYR A 15 -2.91 17.78 -0.26
C TYR A 15 -3.72 18.01 1.03
N GLN A 16 -4.69 17.14 1.35
CA GLN A 16 -5.55 17.28 2.54
C GLN A 16 -5.32 16.21 3.62
N GLN A 17 -4.32 15.33 3.41
CA GLN A 17 -4.08 14.13 4.20
C GLN A 17 -3.93 14.39 5.71
N ALA A 18 -3.23 15.46 6.10
CA ALA A 18 -2.98 15.78 7.50
C ALA A 18 -4.26 16.04 8.34
N THR A 19 -5.37 16.34 7.68
CA THR A 19 -6.68 16.54 8.35
C THR A 19 -7.69 15.45 8.02
N ASP A 20 -7.33 14.51 7.14
CA ASP A 20 -8.19 13.40 6.77
C ASP A 20 -8.20 12.33 7.88
N LYS A 21 -9.39 11.87 8.24
CA LYS A 21 -9.58 10.81 9.24
C LYS A 21 -9.25 9.43 8.67
N CYS A 22 -9.30 9.28 7.35
CA CYS A 22 -8.99 8.04 6.64
C CYS A 22 -7.51 7.89 6.30
N ALA A 23 -6.76 9.00 6.29
CA ALA A 23 -5.31 8.97 6.10
C ALA A 23 -4.64 8.27 7.29
N ILE A 24 -3.82 7.27 6.96
CA ILE A 24 -3.06 6.48 7.94
C ILE A 24 -1.62 7.01 7.94
N PRO A 25 -1.09 7.55 9.05
CA PRO A 25 0.31 7.94 9.14
C PRO A 25 1.25 6.77 8.86
N ILE A 26 2.24 7.00 8.00
CA ILE A 26 3.27 6.03 7.61
C ILE A 26 4.66 6.64 7.68
N LYS A 27 5.65 5.75 7.74
CA LYS A 27 7.05 6.06 7.51
C LYS A 27 7.65 4.96 6.64
N HIS A 28 8.32 5.37 5.58
CA HIS A 28 9.01 4.46 4.67
C HIS A 28 10.20 3.77 5.35
N GLU A 29 10.24 2.45 5.25
CA GLU A 29 11.36 1.61 5.73
C GLU A 29 12.04 0.83 4.59
N THR A 30 11.47 0.81 3.37
CA THR A 30 12.06 0.09 2.23
C THR A 30 13.48 0.58 1.95
N ARG A 31 14.43 -0.37 1.87
CA ARG A 31 15.82 -0.10 1.51
C ARG A 31 16.09 -0.56 0.10
N VAL A 32 16.57 0.34 -0.74
CA VAL A 32 16.87 0.06 -2.14
C VAL A 32 18.27 0.60 -2.50
N PRO A 33 18.99 -0.03 -3.44
CA PRO A 33 20.23 0.54 -3.95
C PRO A 33 19.99 1.91 -4.61
N ALA A 34 21.03 2.76 -4.64
CA ALA A 34 20.97 4.11 -5.20
C ALA A 34 20.57 4.18 -6.70
N SER A 35 20.62 3.05 -7.41
CA SER A 35 20.16 2.93 -8.80
C SER A 35 18.63 3.02 -8.93
N PHE A 36 17.87 2.67 -7.89
CA PHE A 36 16.40 2.70 -7.87
C PHE A 36 15.90 4.10 -7.53
N ARG A 37 16.19 5.09 -8.37
CA ARG A 37 16.02 6.51 -8.04
C ARG A 37 14.57 6.96 -7.83
N GLU A 38 13.61 6.29 -8.46
CA GLU A 38 12.17 6.64 -8.38
C GLU A 38 11.63 6.58 -6.95
N TYR A 39 11.87 5.46 -6.26
CA TYR A 39 11.38 5.25 -4.90
C TYR A 39 11.90 6.28 -3.87
N PRO A 40 13.22 6.50 -3.68
CA PRO A 40 13.73 7.48 -2.72
C PRO A 40 13.30 8.90 -3.08
N ASP A 41 13.18 9.25 -4.36
CA ASP A 41 12.75 10.60 -4.77
C ASP A 41 11.26 10.84 -4.46
N TRP A 42 10.37 9.88 -4.73
CA TRP A 42 8.93 10.02 -4.46
C TRP A 42 8.53 9.73 -3.00
N SER A 43 9.31 8.95 -2.25
CA SER A 43 8.99 8.63 -0.85
C SER A 43 9.32 9.77 0.12
N VAL A 44 10.18 10.71 -0.29
CA VAL A 44 10.48 11.89 0.52
C VAL A 44 9.20 12.69 0.75
N GLY A 45 8.80 12.85 2.01
CA GLY A 45 7.60 13.63 2.35
C GLY A 45 6.27 12.93 2.02
N ASP A 46 6.30 11.62 1.73
CA ASP A 46 5.12 10.74 1.76
C ASP A 46 4.94 10.24 3.21
N ASN A 47 3.93 10.76 3.90
CA ASN A 47 3.70 10.59 5.33
C ASN A 47 2.37 9.90 5.64
N TYR A 48 1.49 9.73 4.66
CA TYR A 48 0.19 9.11 4.82
C TYR A 48 -0.09 8.09 3.71
N LEU A 49 -0.72 6.99 4.10
CA LEU A 49 -1.37 6.10 3.16
C LEU A 49 -2.84 6.50 3.02
N ASP A 50 -3.25 6.91 1.82
CA ASP A 50 -4.60 7.38 1.50
C ASP A 50 -4.92 7.29 -0.01
N PHE A 51 -6.14 7.66 -0.41
CA PHE A 51 -6.61 7.62 -1.81
C PHE A 51 -6.51 8.95 -2.57
N GLY A 52 -5.96 9.99 -1.93
CA GLY A 52 -5.88 11.36 -2.42
C GLY A 52 -4.66 11.62 -3.30
N GLY A 53 -3.77 10.64 -3.46
CA GLY A 53 -2.56 10.80 -4.27
C GLY A 53 -1.49 11.60 -3.55
N ALA A 54 -0.83 12.53 -4.25
CA ALA A 54 0.36 13.19 -3.70
C ALA A 54 0.11 14.11 -2.51
N GLU A 55 1.12 14.21 -1.64
CA GLU A 55 1.18 15.20 -0.57
C GLU A 55 1.92 16.49 -0.97
N VAL A 56 1.65 17.59 -0.26
CA VAL A 56 2.17 18.94 -0.60
C VAL A 56 3.69 18.97 -0.66
N LYS A 57 4.33 18.15 0.18
CA LYS A 57 5.78 18.07 0.33
C LYS A 57 6.34 16.75 -0.16
N GLN A 58 5.53 15.94 -0.85
CA GLN A 58 6.02 14.71 -1.44
C GLN A 58 7.00 15.05 -2.58
N GLY A 59 8.10 14.31 -2.63
CA GLY A 59 9.19 14.56 -3.54
C GLY A 59 8.83 14.34 -5.00
N LEU A 60 9.75 14.74 -5.87
CA LEU A 60 9.58 14.68 -7.33
C LEU A 60 10.66 13.80 -7.92
N PHE A 61 10.29 12.96 -8.88
CA PHE A 61 11.25 12.24 -9.72
C PHE A 61 11.23 12.82 -11.12
N ASN A 62 12.39 13.29 -11.62
CA ASN A 62 12.51 13.93 -12.93
C ASN A 62 11.45 15.04 -13.17
N GLY A 63 11.15 15.83 -12.13
CA GLY A 63 10.15 16.91 -12.17
C GLY A 63 8.69 16.46 -12.15
N ARG A 64 8.42 15.15 -11.96
CA ARG A 64 7.06 14.60 -11.90
C ARG A 64 6.62 14.36 -10.46
N VAL A 65 5.41 14.81 -10.16
CA VAL A 65 4.73 14.55 -8.89
C VAL A 65 4.37 13.06 -8.81
N ALA A 66 4.49 12.48 -7.62
CA ALA A 66 4.02 11.13 -7.35
C ALA A 66 2.50 10.99 -7.59
N SER A 67 2.01 9.78 -7.78
CA SER A 67 0.55 9.52 -7.83
C SER A 67 -0.01 8.95 -6.53
N GLY A 68 0.83 8.87 -5.49
CA GLY A 68 0.57 8.24 -4.20
C GLY A 68 1.86 7.62 -3.66
N THR A 69 1.74 6.69 -2.71
CA THR A 69 2.90 5.98 -2.15
C THR A 69 3.64 5.15 -3.21
N PRO A 70 4.95 5.37 -3.42
CA PRO A 70 5.73 4.64 -4.41
C PRO A 70 6.05 3.23 -3.94
N LEU A 71 6.08 2.29 -4.89
CA LEU A 71 6.56 0.92 -4.68
C LEU A 71 7.84 0.71 -5.50
N VAL A 72 8.62 -0.30 -5.11
CA VAL A 72 9.81 -0.74 -5.84
C VAL A 72 9.61 -2.12 -6.44
N TRP A 73 10.05 -2.33 -7.69
CA TRP A 73 10.14 -3.67 -8.26
C TRP A 73 11.11 -4.52 -7.46
N SER A 74 10.73 -5.75 -7.12
CA SER A 74 11.48 -6.62 -6.22
C SER A 74 11.59 -8.06 -6.71
N THR A 75 12.53 -8.78 -6.10
CA THR A 75 12.75 -10.22 -6.29
C THR A 75 13.14 -10.89 -4.96
N ASP A 76 13.04 -12.21 -4.92
CA ASP A 76 13.49 -13.08 -3.83
C ASP A 76 14.93 -13.61 -4.03
N ASP A 77 15.54 -13.35 -5.20
CA ASP A 77 16.93 -13.68 -5.50
C ASP A 77 17.92 -12.72 -4.81
N ARG A 78 18.58 -13.21 -3.76
CA ARG A 78 19.58 -12.48 -2.94
C ARG A 78 20.79 -11.94 -3.72
N SER A 79 21.03 -12.45 -4.93
CA SER A 79 22.14 -11.98 -5.78
C SER A 79 21.77 -10.72 -6.58
N GLN A 80 20.49 -10.35 -6.64
CA GLN A 80 20.00 -9.26 -7.46
C GLN A 80 19.89 -7.94 -6.66
N PRO A 81 20.14 -6.79 -7.30
CA PRO A 81 19.96 -5.48 -6.66
C PRO A 81 18.55 -5.20 -6.14
N ALA A 82 17.53 -5.83 -6.73
CA ALA A 82 16.13 -5.69 -6.36
C ALA A 82 15.68 -6.64 -5.22
N TYR A 83 16.60 -7.38 -4.62
CA TYR A 83 16.26 -8.29 -3.52
C TYR A 83 15.59 -7.53 -2.38
N GLN A 84 14.43 -8.02 -1.93
CA GLN A 84 13.73 -7.51 -0.75
C GLN A 84 13.43 -8.66 0.21
N PRO A 85 13.75 -8.56 1.52
CA PRO A 85 13.67 -9.69 2.44
C PRO A 85 12.26 -10.23 2.64
N TYR A 86 11.23 -9.39 2.53
CA TYR A 86 9.83 -9.81 2.63
C TYR A 86 9.22 -10.26 1.30
N ASN A 87 9.93 -10.12 0.17
CA ASN A 87 9.53 -10.79 -1.06
C ASN A 87 10.12 -12.21 -1.07
N LYS A 88 9.26 -13.19 -0.79
CA LYS A 88 9.56 -14.63 -0.93
C LYS A 88 8.67 -15.31 -1.98
N TYR A 89 8.10 -14.50 -2.87
CA TYR A 89 7.05 -14.90 -3.81
C TYR A 89 7.54 -14.96 -5.26
N GLY A 90 8.82 -14.71 -5.48
CA GLY A 90 9.45 -14.65 -6.80
C GLY A 90 9.71 -13.23 -7.30
N PRO A 91 10.26 -13.09 -8.52
CA PRO A 91 10.42 -11.80 -9.17
C PRO A 91 9.06 -11.23 -9.62
N GLY A 92 9.00 -9.92 -9.84
CA GLY A 92 7.83 -9.27 -10.46
C GLY A 92 6.85 -8.63 -9.48
N TYR A 93 7.11 -8.71 -8.17
CA TYR A 93 6.31 -8.01 -7.17
C TYR A 93 6.79 -6.58 -6.98
N TRP A 94 5.85 -5.65 -6.97
CA TRP A 94 6.08 -4.29 -6.50
C TRP A 94 5.87 -4.27 -4.98
N LEU A 95 6.81 -3.70 -4.24
CA LEU A 95 6.87 -3.79 -2.79
C LEU A 95 7.10 -2.43 -2.15
N VAL A 96 6.52 -2.21 -0.97
CA VAL A 96 6.87 -1.13 -0.06
C VAL A 96 6.82 -1.66 1.38
N GLU A 97 7.82 -1.32 2.18
CA GLU A 97 7.86 -1.58 3.62
C GLU A 97 7.55 -0.26 4.35
N LEU A 98 6.52 -0.29 5.19
CA LEU A 98 6.03 0.88 5.91
C LEU A 98 5.91 0.57 7.40
N SER A 99 6.47 1.46 8.24
CA SER A 99 6.03 1.62 9.62
C SER A 99 4.70 2.39 9.58
N MET A 100 3.67 1.90 10.25
CA MET A 100 2.31 2.42 10.14
C MET A 100 1.66 2.59 11.52
N ASP A 101 0.86 3.64 11.72
CA ASP A 101 0.01 3.77 12.90
C ASP A 101 -1.25 2.90 12.78
N CYS A 102 -1.18 1.67 13.28
CA CYS A 102 -2.31 0.74 13.23
C CYS A 102 -3.55 1.22 14.01
N SER A 103 -3.46 2.21 14.92
CA SER A 103 -4.63 2.74 15.62
C SER A 103 -5.59 3.51 14.70
N ARG A 104 -5.12 3.84 13.50
CA ARG A 104 -5.85 4.54 12.43
C ARG A 104 -6.50 3.58 11.43
N THR A 105 -6.55 2.29 11.75
CA THR A 105 -7.15 1.23 10.93
C THR A 105 -8.41 0.67 11.60
N GLU A 106 -9.24 -0.06 10.85
CA GLU A 106 -10.43 -0.74 11.38
C GLU A 106 -10.01 -2.09 11.98
N ASP A 107 -9.80 -2.14 13.29
CA ASP A 107 -9.33 -3.34 14.02
C ASP A 107 -8.06 -3.96 13.42
N GLY A 108 -7.14 -3.10 12.96
CA GLY A 108 -5.91 -3.52 12.32
C GLY A 108 -6.03 -3.81 10.82
N TRP A 109 -7.18 -3.54 10.19
CA TRP A 109 -7.46 -3.76 8.77
C TRP A 109 -7.68 -2.44 8.01
N PHE A 110 -7.23 -2.39 6.77
CA PHE A 110 -7.35 -1.21 5.92
C PHE A 110 -7.45 -1.58 4.44
N GLU A 111 -7.95 -0.66 3.62
CA GLU A 111 -8.11 -0.86 2.19
C GLU A 111 -6.91 -0.28 1.42
N VAL A 112 -6.49 -0.95 0.36
CA VAL A 112 -5.47 -0.47 -0.58
C VAL A 112 -5.91 -0.78 -2.00
N LYS A 113 -5.39 -0.01 -2.95
CA LYS A 113 -5.63 -0.23 -4.37
C LYS A 113 -4.42 0.16 -5.20
N GLY A 114 -4.04 -0.70 -6.14
CA GLY A 114 -2.96 -0.44 -7.06
C GLY A 114 -3.29 0.69 -8.06
N PHE A 115 -2.31 1.55 -8.31
CA PHE A 115 -2.38 2.59 -9.32
C PHE A 115 -1.13 2.55 -10.21
N LEU A 116 -1.30 2.45 -11.52
CA LEU A 116 -0.22 2.50 -12.50
C LEU A 116 -0.16 3.88 -13.16
N ALA A 117 1.00 4.52 -13.04
CA ALA A 117 1.33 5.81 -13.63
C ALA A 117 2.52 5.66 -14.60
N PRO A 118 2.63 6.47 -15.67
CA PRO A 118 1.74 7.57 -16.06
C PRO A 118 0.51 7.11 -16.87
N SER A 119 0.34 5.81 -17.13
CA SER A 119 -0.81 5.25 -17.85
C SER A 119 -1.33 3.97 -17.18
N SER A 120 -2.62 3.68 -17.39
CA SER A 120 -3.43 2.56 -16.85
C SER A 120 -4.23 2.88 -15.57
N GLY A 121 -3.81 3.84 -14.75
CA GLY A 121 -4.62 4.34 -13.62
C GLY A 121 -4.90 3.29 -12.55
N TRP A 122 -6.05 3.41 -11.88
CA TRP A 122 -6.49 2.45 -10.86
C TRP A 122 -6.68 1.06 -11.45
N GLU A 123 -6.29 0.02 -10.72
CA GLU A 123 -6.67 -1.34 -11.07
C GLU A 123 -8.20 -1.53 -11.07
N ARG A 124 -8.66 -2.63 -11.69
CA ARG A 124 -10.09 -2.98 -11.65
C ARG A 124 -10.53 -3.30 -10.22
N SER A 125 -11.81 -3.09 -9.93
CA SER A 125 -12.38 -3.54 -8.65
C SER A 125 -12.25 -5.05 -8.47
N VAL A 126 -11.98 -5.46 -7.24
CA VAL A 126 -11.86 -6.85 -6.80
C VAL A 126 -13.05 -7.20 -5.90
N SER A 127 -13.07 -8.41 -5.35
CA SER A 127 -13.94 -8.80 -4.25
C SER A 127 -13.06 -9.41 -3.17
N GLN A 128 -12.80 -8.65 -2.11
CA GLN A 128 -11.88 -9.04 -1.06
C GLN A 128 -12.57 -9.17 0.30
N GLY A 129 -12.16 -10.17 1.06
CA GLY A 129 -12.58 -10.40 2.45
C GLY A 129 -11.78 -11.50 3.16
N TYR A 130 -11.55 -12.62 2.48
CA TYR A 130 -10.64 -13.68 2.95
C TYR A 130 -9.34 -13.66 2.12
N CYS A 131 -8.21 -13.81 2.80
CA CYS A 131 -6.91 -14.01 2.17
C CYS A 131 -6.27 -15.33 2.62
N ARG A 132 -5.55 -15.98 1.71
CA ARG A 132 -4.75 -17.17 2.04
C ARG A 132 -3.60 -16.80 2.99
N GLY A 133 -2.91 -17.81 3.52
CA GLY A 133 -1.76 -17.63 4.43
C GLY A 133 -2.15 -17.94 5.87
N ILE A 134 -2.06 -16.97 6.77
CA ILE A 134 -2.42 -17.16 8.19
C ILE A 134 -3.92 -17.41 8.44
N GLY A 135 -4.75 -17.45 7.38
CA GLY A 135 -6.13 -17.93 7.45
C GLY A 135 -7.11 -16.98 8.16
N ILE A 136 -6.81 -15.68 8.17
CA ILE A 136 -7.65 -14.67 8.81
C ILE A 136 -8.59 -13.99 7.80
N SER A 137 -9.78 -13.61 8.27
CA SER A 137 -10.75 -12.84 7.51
C SER A 137 -10.83 -11.41 8.05
N ALA A 138 -10.93 -10.44 7.15
CA ALA A 138 -11.28 -9.08 7.50
C ALA A 138 -12.74 -9.03 8.03
N PRO A 139 -13.06 -8.08 8.93
CA PRO A 139 -14.42 -7.93 9.46
C PRO A 139 -15.41 -7.36 8.42
N PHE A 140 -14.93 -6.98 7.24
CA PHE A 140 -15.73 -6.42 6.15
C PHE A 140 -15.33 -7.00 4.78
N GLN A 141 -16.18 -6.73 3.78
CA GLN A 141 -15.89 -6.99 2.37
C GLN A 141 -15.58 -5.68 1.66
N SER A 142 -14.75 -5.75 0.62
CA SER A 142 -14.35 -4.58 -0.15
C SER A 142 -14.27 -4.86 -1.65
N THR A 143 -14.45 -3.80 -2.44
CA THR A 143 -14.12 -3.77 -3.86
C THR A 143 -12.66 -3.38 -4.13
N TYR A 144 -11.91 -3.06 -3.07
CA TYR A 144 -10.47 -2.82 -3.04
C TYR A 144 -9.78 -4.01 -2.35
N HIS A 145 -8.45 -4.05 -2.40
CA HIS A 145 -7.71 -5.02 -1.60
C HIS A 145 -7.80 -4.65 -0.11
N ILE A 146 -7.82 -5.66 0.75
CA ILE A 146 -7.86 -5.49 2.20
C ILE A 146 -6.54 -6.01 2.76
N ALA A 147 -5.83 -5.12 3.44
CA ALA A 147 -4.54 -5.39 4.05
C ALA A 147 -4.66 -5.39 5.59
N LYS A 148 -3.78 -6.16 6.22
CA LYS A 148 -3.63 -6.26 7.68
C LYS A 148 -2.39 -5.50 8.13
N CYS A 149 -2.57 -4.56 9.06
CA CYS A 149 -1.45 -3.86 9.70
C CYS A 149 -0.61 -4.84 10.54
N GLY A 150 0.71 -4.70 10.45
CA GLY A 150 1.68 -5.59 11.12
C GLY A 150 1.87 -6.95 10.43
N ALA A 151 1.65 -7.03 9.12
CA ALA A 151 1.74 -8.26 8.32
C ALA A 151 2.33 -7.97 6.93
N VAL A 152 2.84 -9.01 6.26
CA VAL A 152 3.16 -8.97 4.83
C VAL A 152 1.87 -9.24 4.06
N ASN A 153 1.42 -8.26 3.29
CA ASN A 153 0.20 -8.36 2.48
C ASN A 153 0.58 -8.47 1.00
N VAL A 154 0.10 -9.51 0.33
CA VAL A 154 0.42 -9.81 -1.06
C VAL A 154 -0.85 -9.87 -1.87
N PHE A 155 -0.86 -9.16 -3.00
CA PHE A 155 -1.99 -9.05 -3.91
C PHE A 155 -1.53 -9.34 -5.33
N LEU A 156 -2.38 -10.03 -6.10
CA LEU A 156 -2.18 -10.14 -7.54
C LEU A 156 -3.00 -9.06 -8.24
N TRP A 157 -2.33 -8.23 -9.05
CA TRP A 157 -2.90 -7.08 -9.72
C TRP A 157 -4.24 -7.39 -10.39
N GLY A 158 -5.28 -6.66 -9.99
CA GLY A 158 -6.62 -6.84 -10.52
C GLY A 158 -7.13 -8.28 -10.39
N SER A 159 -6.81 -9.02 -9.33
CA SER A 159 -7.40 -10.33 -9.01
C SER A 159 -7.97 -10.32 -7.60
N ASN A 160 -8.87 -11.25 -7.29
CA ASN A 160 -9.31 -11.46 -5.90
C ASN A 160 -8.25 -12.24 -5.08
N ASP A 161 -7.18 -12.72 -5.74
CA ASP A 161 -6.10 -13.45 -5.10
C ASP A 161 -5.27 -12.57 -4.18
N CYS A 162 -5.22 -12.98 -2.91
CA CYS A 162 -4.35 -12.37 -1.91
C CYS A 162 -3.78 -13.42 -0.95
N PHE A 163 -2.70 -13.02 -0.28
CA PHE A 163 -2.02 -13.79 0.74
C PHE A 163 -1.55 -12.85 1.86
N ILE A 164 -1.74 -13.25 3.11
CA ILE A 164 -1.29 -12.50 4.29
C ILE A 164 -0.37 -13.40 5.12
N ASP A 165 0.83 -12.90 5.41
CA ASP A 165 1.85 -13.58 6.19
C ASP A 165 2.29 -12.76 7.40
N THR A 166 2.88 -13.41 8.39
CA THR A 166 3.55 -12.70 9.49
C THR A 166 4.85 -12.06 9.00
N LEU A 167 5.25 -10.97 9.66
CA LEU A 167 6.57 -10.36 9.50
C LEU A 167 7.69 -11.32 9.93
#